data_AF-A0A961G409-F1
#
_entry.id   AF-A0A961G409-F1
#
_cell.length_a   1.000
_cell.length_b   1.000
_cell.length_c   1.000
_cell.angle_alpha   90.00
_cell.angle_beta   90.00
_cell.angle_gamma   90.00
#
_symmetry.space_group_name_H-M   'P 1'
#
loop_
_entity.id
_entity.type
_entity.pdbx_description
1 polymer ?
#
loop_
_entity_poly.entity_id
_entity_poly.type
_entity_poly.pdbx_seq_one_letter_code
_entity_poly.pdbx_strand_id
1 'polypeptide(L)'
;ALSDRDVTFANQLGELLEATYPGRGYRVLMMSYGHSRPVPVKARPAKNVIMSIVANFYGRAGLVDRGSTRGDTYRKQFEGWARIVPSMLWRPNTGSPAGWQQGLPDLSTRQTIRDIQDVAAAHCEGIFIDSVWEHWATHGPQYYVMAQLVWNPDADAEAILSDYYVRAFGPAASSVREYFEAIEKERMAFTTENGEAGVFSFPRLYTEELLRASQARLDRAAAAVSADSLFAQRVGFVQAGLTYTVMQLENIRLMNGYWKKPEPAVAEQVKKNWEAIEKHVAAHPFAINWGPVRPISPRMAGLHPDFSPPKTKKPRANDLDLN
;
A
#
# COMPACT_ATOMS: atom_id res chain seq x y z
N ALA A 1 -4.68 28.69 10.52
CA ALA A 1 -4.13 27.32 10.50
C ALA A 1 -2.66 27.40 10.04
N LEU A 2 -1.81 26.41 10.34
CA LEU A 2 -0.44 26.40 9.81
C LEU A 2 -0.44 26.44 8.27
N SER A 3 -1.41 25.74 7.66
CA SER A 3 -1.65 25.78 6.22
C SER A 3 -1.91 27.18 5.64
N ASP A 4 -2.40 28.15 6.41
CA ASP A 4 -2.50 29.55 5.92
C ASP A 4 -1.12 30.14 5.65
N ARG A 5 -0.15 29.88 6.54
CA ARG A 5 1.22 30.39 6.42
C ARG A 5 1.93 29.71 5.25
N ASP A 6 1.78 28.40 5.14
CA ASP A 6 2.44 27.64 4.09
C ASP A 6 1.89 28.00 2.70
N VAL A 7 0.57 28.16 2.56
CA VAL A 7 -0.04 28.61 1.29
C VAL A 7 0.39 30.04 0.96
N THR A 8 0.45 30.93 1.95
CA THR A 8 0.95 32.30 1.73
C THR A 8 2.40 32.27 1.23
N PHE A 9 3.24 31.43 1.82
CA PHE A 9 4.63 31.25 1.37
C PHE A 9 4.69 30.68 -0.05
N ALA A 10 3.91 29.65 -0.37
CA ALA A 10 3.85 29.08 -1.72
C ALA A 10 3.37 30.10 -2.76
N ASN A 11 2.38 30.92 -2.43
CA ASN A 11 1.93 32.02 -3.29
C ASN A 11 3.04 33.04 -3.54
N GLN A 12 3.79 33.43 -2.51
CA GLN A 12 4.93 34.34 -2.66
C GLN A 12 5.99 33.77 -3.59
N LEU A 13 6.28 32.47 -3.51
CA LEU A 13 7.19 31.80 -4.44
C LEU A 13 6.63 31.78 -5.86
N GLY A 14 5.32 31.56 -6.02
CA GLY A 14 4.64 31.60 -7.32
C GLY A 14 4.74 32.97 -7.98
N GLU A 15 4.56 34.05 -7.22
CA GLU A 15 4.71 35.42 -7.68
C GLU A 15 6.16 35.71 -8.12
N LEU A 16 7.14 35.30 -7.32
CA LEU A 16 8.56 35.47 -7.64
C LEU A 16 8.98 34.71 -8.90
N LEU A 17 8.45 33.49 -9.09
CA LEU A 17 8.70 32.70 -10.30
C LEU A 17 8.15 33.38 -11.55
N GLU A 18 6.92 33.89 -11.51
CA GLU A 18 6.32 34.56 -12.67
C GLU A 18 7.05 35.88 -12.99
N ALA A 19 7.44 36.64 -11.97
CA ALA A 19 8.21 37.87 -12.15
C ALA A 19 9.61 37.61 -12.75
N THR A 20 10.27 36.54 -12.32
CA THR A 20 11.63 36.21 -12.78
C THR A 20 11.63 35.52 -14.16
N TYR A 21 10.61 34.72 -14.45
CA TYR A 21 10.52 33.86 -15.64
C TYR A 21 9.16 33.99 -16.33
N PRO A 22 8.79 35.19 -16.81
CA PRO A 22 7.45 35.45 -17.35
C PRO A 22 7.14 34.54 -18.55
N GLY A 23 5.94 33.97 -18.56
CA GLY A 23 5.47 33.12 -19.67
C GLY A 23 6.13 31.75 -19.78
N ARG A 24 7.01 31.36 -18.85
CA ARG A 24 7.60 30.00 -18.80
C ARG A 24 6.63 28.95 -18.24
N GLY A 25 5.57 29.37 -17.56
CA GLY A 25 4.57 28.47 -16.99
C GLY A 25 5.08 27.65 -15.80
N TYR A 26 6.13 28.12 -15.11
CA TYR A 26 6.64 27.46 -13.91
C TYR A 26 5.60 27.50 -12.78
N ARG A 27 5.54 26.41 -12.02
CA ARG A 27 4.60 26.21 -10.92
C ARG A 27 5.33 25.86 -9.63
N VAL A 28 4.76 26.26 -8.50
CA VAL A 28 5.20 25.83 -7.17
C VAL A 28 4.38 24.63 -6.75
N LEU A 29 5.04 23.54 -6.36
CA LEU A 29 4.38 22.40 -5.73
C LEU A 29 4.49 22.53 -4.21
N MET A 30 3.35 22.55 -3.52
CA MET A 30 3.28 22.54 -2.06
C MET A 30 2.55 21.28 -1.59
N MET A 31 3.07 20.60 -0.58
CA MET A 31 2.41 19.44 0.02
C MET A 31 1.55 19.84 1.23
N SER A 32 0.30 19.38 1.29
CA SER A 32 -0.50 19.45 2.53
C SER A 32 -0.17 18.24 3.41
N TYR A 33 0.88 18.33 4.21
CA TYR A 33 1.43 17.22 5.01
C TYR A 33 1.66 17.62 6.47
N GLY A 34 1.60 16.65 7.38
CA GLY A 34 1.71 16.91 8.81
C GLY A 34 0.68 17.94 9.26
N HIS A 35 1.13 18.99 9.96
CA HIS A 35 0.26 20.06 10.45
C HIS A 35 -0.36 20.96 9.38
N SER A 36 0.09 20.86 8.11
CA SER A 36 -0.50 21.60 6.99
C SER A 36 -1.59 20.81 6.24
N ARG A 37 -1.95 19.60 6.71
CA ARG A 37 -3.08 18.82 6.17
C ARG A 37 -4.42 19.54 6.24
N PRO A 38 -4.81 20.22 7.34
CA PRO A 38 -6.08 20.94 7.37
C PRO A 38 -6.12 22.06 6.34
N VAL A 39 -7.27 22.22 5.68
CA VAL A 39 -7.50 23.30 4.70
C VAL A 39 -7.26 24.67 5.35
N PRO A 40 -6.59 25.63 4.66
CA PRO A 40 -6.37 26.98 5.17
C PRO A 40 -7.70 27.70 5.44
N VAL A 41 -7.71 28.55 6.47
CA VAL A 41 -8.92 29.30 6.84
C VAL A 41 -9.10 30.50 5.91
N LYS A 42 -8.03 31.27 5.71
CA LYS A 42 -8.01 32.55 4.98
C LYS A 42 -7.28 32.44 3.63
N ALA A 43 -6.10 31.83 3.60
CA ALA A 43 -5.29 31.77 2.39
C ALA A 43 -5.95 30.90 1.32
N ARG A 44 -5.67 31.22 0.06
CA ARG A 44 -6.10 30.42 -1.11
C ARG A 44 -4.89 30.24 -2.03
N PRO A 45 -4.61 29.03 -2.51
CA PRO A 45 -3.49 28.80 -3.43
C PRO A 45 -3.65 29.62 -4.72
N ALA A 46 -2.58 30.25 -5.16
CA ALA A 46 -2.53 30.98 -6.43
C ALA A 46 -2.61 30.01 -7.62
N LYS A 47 -2.95 30.52 -8.81
CA LYS A 47 -3.16 29.70 -10.02
C LYS A 47 -1.93 28.88 -10.44
N ASN A 48 -0.73 29.34 -10.13
CA ASN A 48 0.52 28.63 -10.40
C ASN A 48 1.07 27.86 -9.19
N VAL A 49 0.23 27.62 -8.17
CA VAL A 49 0.54 26.74 -7.05
C VAL A 49 -0.26 25.44 -7.20
N ILE A 50 0.44 24.33 -7.36
CA ILE A 50 -0.14 22.98 -7.35
C ILE A 50 -0.09 22.46 -5.92
N MET A 51 -1.25 22.05 -5.39
CA MET A 51 -1.32 21.42 -4.09
C MET A 51 -1.19 19.89 -4.21
N SER A 52 -0.12 19.31 -3.67
CA SER A 52 0.00 17.85 -3.51
C SER A 52 -0.64 17.43 -2.19
N ILE A 53 -1.85 16.88 -2.28
CA ILE A 53 -2.70 16.61 -1.13
C ILE A 53 -2.32 15.26 -0.50
N VAL A 54 -1.71 15.31 0.69
CA VAL A 54 -1.35 14.09 1.42
C VAL A 54 -2.52 13.56 2.22
N ALA A 55 -3.31 12.70 1.57
CA ALA A 55 -4.52 12.11 2.12
C ALA A 55 -4.48 10.57 2.02
N ASN A 56 -4.30 9.92 3.17
CA ASN A 56 -3.95 8.49 3.29
C ASN A 56 -5.18 7.57 3.27
N PHE A 57 -6.08 7.76 2.30
CA PHE A 57 -7.30 6.95 2.18
C PHE A 57 -7.21 5.81 1.15
N TYR A 58 -6.06 5.65 0.46
CA TYR A 58 -5.82 4.55 -0.48
C TYR A 58 -6.01 3.19 0.21
N GLY A 59 -7.03 2.44 -0.23
CA GLY A 59 -7.38 1.14 0.34
C GLY A 59 -7.89 1.22 1.79
N ARG A 60 -8.20 2.42 2.31
CA ARG A 60 -8.62 2.71 3.70
C ARG A 60 -9.51 3.96 3.78
N ALA A 61 -10.59 4.01 3.00
CA ALA A 61 -11.42 5.20 2.83
C ALA A 61 -11.99 5.81 4.14
N GLY A 62 -12.27 4.97 5.14
CA GLY A 62 -12.83 5.40 6.42
C GLY A 62 -11.81 5.86 7.47
N LEU A 63 -10.50 5.86 7.16
CA LEU A 63 -9.46 6.13 8.16
C LEU A 63 -9.49 7.60 8.61
N VAL A 64 -9.62 7.80 9.93
CA VAL A 64 -9.47 9.10 10.59
C VAL A 64 -8.01 9.53 10.54
N ASP A 65 -7.74 10.78 10.20
CA ASP A 65 -6.37 11.30 10.28
C ASP A 65 -5.94 11.37 11.75
N ARG A 66 -4.82 10.71 12.07
CA ARG A 66 -4.23 10.73 13.43
C ARG A 66 -3.92 12.14 13.91
N GLY A 67 -3.62 13.06 13.00
CA GLY A 67 -3.40 14.48 13.32
C GLY A 67 -4.68 15.30 13.43
N SER A 68 -5.87 14.71 13.22
CA SER A 68 -7.13 15.45 13.27
C SER A 68 -7.65 15.61 14.69
N THR A 69 -7.78 16.86 15.14
CA THR A 69 -8.43 17.22 16.40
C THR A 69 -9.96 17.20 16.33
N ARG A 70 -10.53 17.00 15.13
CA ARG A 70 -11.98 17.03 14.85
C ARG A 70 -12.56 15.68 14.44
N GLY A 71 -11.72 14.65 14.33
CA GLY A 71 -12.13 13.33 13.80
C GLY A 71 -12.36 13.32 12.28
N ASP A 72 -11.77 14.27 11.56
CA ASP A 72 -11.84 14.29 10.10
C ASP A 72 -11.05 13.13 9.50
N THR A 73 -11.64 12.47 8.50
CA THR A 73 -10.97 11.43 7.72
C THR A 73 -10.01 12.05 6.72
N TYR A 74 -9.03 11.27 6.28
CA TYR A 74 -8.14 11.68 5.19
C TYR A 74 -8.92 12.07 3.92
N ARG A 75 -10.02 11.36 3.62
CA ARG A 75 -10.90 11.68 2.49
C ARG A 75 -11.58 13.05 2.65
N LYS A 76 -12.12 13.37 3.83
CA LYS A 76 -12.71 14.70 4.10
C LYS A 76 -11.68 15.83 3.95
N GLN A 77 -10.43 15.59 4.35
CA GLN A 77 -9.35 16.56 4.14
C GLN A 77 -9.08 16.79 2.65
N PHE A 78 -9.03 15.72 1.85
CA PHE A 78 -8.88 15.82 0.40
C PHE A 78 -10.02 16.62 -0.25
N GLU A 79 -11.27 16.26 0.04
CA GLU A 79 -12.46 16.96 -0.45
C GLU A 79 -12.47 18.43 -0.02
N GLY A 80 -11.95 18.72 1.18
CA GLY A 80 -11.78 20.08 1.67
C GLY A 80 -10.85 20.91 0.80
N TRP A 81 -9.70 20.36 0.42
CA TRP A 81 -8.75 21.00 -0.48
C TRP A 81 -9.32 21.13 -1.89
N ALA A 82 -9.94 20.07 -2.42
CA ALA A 82 -10.52 20.04 -3.76
C ALA A 82 -11.48 21.21 -4.04
N ARG A 83 -12.14 21.75 -3.00
CA ARG A 83 -13.05 22.90 -3.12
C ARG A 83 -12.37 24.26 -3.32
N ILE A 84 -11.09 24.39 -2.98
CA ILE A 84 -10.42 25.71 -2.93
C ILE A 84 -9.16 25.80 -3.80
N VAL A 85 -8.67 24.67 -4.30
CA VAL A 85 -7.44 24.60 -5.10
C VAL A 85 -7.74 24.85 -6.57
N PRO A 86 -6.89 25.62 -7.28
CA PRO A 86 -6.97 25.72 -8.72
C PRO A 86 -6.39 24.48 -9.43
N SER A 87 -5.50 23.75 -8.75
CA SER A 87 -4.77 22.60 -9.27
C SER A 87 -4.30 21.72 -8.11
N MET A 88 -4.43 20.39 -8.23
CA MET A 88 -3.96 19.48 -7.20
C MET A 88 -3.51 18.11 -7.71
N LEU A 89 -2.62 17.48 -6.93
CA LEU A 89 -2.24 16.08 -7.05
C LEU A 89 -2.71 15.31 -5.81
N TRP A 90 -3.07 14.04 -5.95
CA TRP A 90 -3.35 13.16 -4.82
C TRP A 90 -2.11 12.36 -4.44
N ARG A 91 -1.71 12.43 -3.17
CA ARG A 91 -0.54 11.73 -2.66
C ARG A 91 -0.88 10.92 -1.41
N PRO A 92 -1.42 9.70 -1.52
CA PRO A 92 -1.67 8.89 -0.34
C PRO A 92 -0.37 8.28 0.20
N ASN A 93 -0.14 8.34 1.52
CA ASN A 93 0.79 7.42 2.17
C ASN A 93 0.07 6.09 2.42
N THR A 94 0.53 5.03 1.79
CA THR A 94 -0.17 3.75 1.75
C THR A 94 0.02 2.88 2.99
N GLY A 95 0.96 3.17 3.88
CA GLY A 95 1.09 2.48 5.16
C GLY A 95 1.43 0.99 4.99
N SER A 96 0.92 0.12 5.87
CA SER A 96 1.02 -1.35 5.73
C SER A 96 -0.09 -2.04 6.53
N PRO A 97 -1.37 -1.75 6.25
CA PRO A 97 -2.47 -2.16 7.13
C PRO A 97 -2.66 -3.67 7.18
N ALA A 98 -2.27 -4.41 6.16
CA ALA A 98 -2.41 -5.87 6.09
C ALA A 98 -1.15 -6.59 5.57
N GLY A 99 0.02 -5.95 5.69
CA GLY A 99 1.31 -6.61 5.51
C GLY A 99 2.01 -6.37 4.18
N TRP A 100 1.59 -5.35 3.42
CA TRP A 100 2.26 -4.94 2.19
C TRP A 100 3.79 -4.77 2.36
N GLN A 101 4.24 -4.07 3.42
CA GLN A 101 5.68 -3.85 3.69
C GLN A 101 6.44 -5.14 4.05
N GLN A 102 5.72 -6.20 4.39
CA GLN A 102 6.25 -7.54 4.64
C GLN A 102 6.10 -8.44 3.40
N GLY A 103 5.71 -7.90 2.25
CA GLY A 103 5.48 -8.67 1.01
C GLY A 103 4.20 -9.50 1.01
N LEU A 104 3.36 -9.41 2.05
CA LEU A 104 2.11 -10.17 2.17
C LEU A 104 1.01 -9.58 1.27
N PRO A 105 0.03 -10.38 0.82
CA PRO A 105 -1.09 -9.92 -0.02
C PRO A 105 -1.99 -8.85 0.64
N ASP A 106 -1.69 -7.56 0.41
CA ASP A 106 -2.43 -6.41 0.95
C ASP A 106 -3.14 -5.66 -0.20
N LEU A 107 -4.10 -6.36 -0.80
CA LEU A 107 -4.85 -5.91 -1.97
C LEU A 107 -6.15 -5.23 -1.56
N SER A 108 -6.46 -4.13 -2.25
CA SER A 108 -7.70 -3.36 -2.16
C SER A 108 -8.17 -2.88 -3.54
N THR A 109 -8.00 -3.71 -4.56
CA THR A 109 -8.29 -3.46 -5.99
C THR A 109 -9.59 -2.67 -6.22
N ARG A 110 -10.72 -3.12 -5.65
CA ARG A 110 -12.04 -2.49 -5.83
C ARG A 110 -12.10 -1.10 -5.22
N GLN A 111 -11.49 -0.92 -4.06
CA GLN A 111 -11.41 0.39 -3.41
C GLN A 111 -10.47 1.32 -4.20
N THR A 112 -9.34 0.82 -4.68
CA THR A 112 -8.38 1.56 -5.50
C THR A 112 -9.02 2.09 -6.78
N ILE A 113 -9.82 1.26 -7.48
CA ILE A 113 -10.57 1.68 -8.67
C ILE A 113 -11.46 2.88 -8.36
N ARG A 114 -12.30 2.76 -7.31
CA ARG A 114 -13.18 3.84 -6.87
C ARG A 114 -12.40 5.09 -6.48
N ASP A 115 -11.34 4.94 -5.69
CA ASP A 115 -10.54 6.07 -5.22
C ASP A 115 -9.90 6.84 -6.38
N ILE A 116 -9.34 6.14 -7.39
CA ILE A 116 -8.73 6.78 -8.56
C ILE A 116 -9.79 7.56 -9.37
N GLN A 117 -10.96 6.96 -9.58
CA GLN A 117 -12.06 7.60 -10.31
C GLN A 117 -12.61 8.81 -9.55
N ASP A 118 -12.79 8.70 -8.23
CA ASP A 118 -13.24 9.80 -7.38
C ASP A 118 -12.30 11.00 -7.42
N VAL A 119 -10.97 10.77 -7.32
CA VAL A 119 -10.01 11.88 -7.34
C VAL A 119 -9.91 12.50 -8.73
N ALA A 120 -10.02 11.70 -9.80
CA ALA A 120 -10.08 12.22 -11.16
C ALA A 120 -11.32 13.10 -11.38
N ALA A 121 -12.49 12.66 -10.90
CA ALA A 121 -13.73 13.43 -10.92
C ALA A 121 -13.64 14.74 -10.10
N ALA A 122 -12.77 14.78 -9.09
CA ALA A 122 -12.44 15.98 -8.34
C ALA A 122 -11.43 16.91 -9.05
N HIS A 123 -11.15 16.70 -10.35
CA HIS A 123 -10.19 17.45 -11.16
C HIS A 123 -8.73 17.35 -10.65
N CYS A 124 -8.37 16.22 -10.04
CA CYS A 124 -6.99 15.95 -9.70
C CYS A 124 -6.15 15.73 -10.97
N GLU A 125 -5.07 16.51 -11.14
CA GLU A 125 -4.21 16.48 -12.33
C GLU A 125 -3.23 15.31 -12.34
N GLY A 126 -3.04 14.64 -11.21
CA GLY A 126 -2.13 13.51 -11.11
C GLY A 126 -2.05 12.89 -9.72
N ILE A 127 -1.39 11.74 -9.65
CA ILE A 127 -1.36 10.91 -8.46
C ILE A 127 0.09 10.49 -8.17
N PHE A 128 0.47 10.42 -6.90
CA PHE A 128 1.74 9.85 -6.45
C PHE A 128 1.50 8.86 -5.30
N ILE A 129 1.44 7.57 -5.64
CA ILE A 129 1.19 6.47 -4.71
C ILE A 129 2.52 5.80 -4.36
N ASP A 130 2.82 5.68 -3.06
CA ASP A 130 4.08 5.10 -2.58
C ASP A 130 4.05 3.56 -2.41
N SER A 131 2.96 2.88 -2.85
CA SER A 131 2.73 1.43 -2.67
C SER A 131 3.27 0.48 -3.75
N VAL A 132 3.99 0.98 -4.76
CA VAL A 132 4.54 0.12 -5.83
C VAL A 132 5.94 -0.37 -5.43
N TRP A 133 5.99 -1.47 -4.67
CA TRP A 133 7.25 -2.11 -4.22
C TRP A 133 7.60 -3.38 -4.99
N GLU A 134 6.96 -3.63 -6.13
CA GLU A 134 7.34 -4.73 -7.03
C GLU A 134 7.14 -6.13 -6.42
N HIS A 135 6.19 -6.27 -5.49
CA HIS A 135 5.72 -7.58 -5.01
C HIS A 135 4.71 -8.19 -6.02
N TRP A 136 5.18 -8.53 -7.22
CA TRP A 136 4.30 -8.86 -8.35
C TRP A 136 3.43 -10.10 -8.12
N ALA A 137 3.92 -11.12 -7.41
CA ALA A 137 3.15 -12.33 -7.15
C ALA A 137 1.98 -12.09 -6.19
N THR A 138 2.09 -11.11 -5.29
CA THR A 138 1.08 -10.81 -4.27
C THR A 138 0.23 -9.58 -4.60
N HIS A 139 0.66 -8.73 -5.55
CA HIS A 139 0.00 -7.46 -5.89
C HIS A 139 -0.29 -7.23 -7.38
N GLY A 140 0.05 -8.19 -8.25
CA GLY A 140 -0.08 -8.09 -9.71
C GLY A 140 -1.36 -7.41 -10.23
N PRO A 141 -2.58 -7.90 -9.89
CA PRO A 141 -3.82 -7.30 -10.40
C PRO A 141 -4.03 -5.85 -9.94
N GLN A 142 -3.65 -5.51 -8.70
CA GLN A 142 -3.74 -4.14 -8.20
C GLN A 142 -2.77 -3.20 -8.93
N TYR A 143 -1.53 -3.63 -9.13
CA TYR A 143 -0.55 -2.84 -9.89
C TYR A 143 -0.99 -2.64 -11.34
N TYR A 144 -1.54 -3.67 -11.96
CA TYR A 144 -2.00 -3.62 -13.34
C TYR A 144 -3.16 -2.64 -13.53
N VAL A 145 -4.25 -2.80 -12.75
CA VAL A 145 -5.42 -1.92 -12.91
C VAL A 145 -5.10 -0.47 -12.53
N MET A 146 -4.25 -0.27 -11.51
CA MET A 146 -3.80 1.06 -11.11
C MET A 146 -3.01 1.75 -12.24
N ALA A 147 -2.09 1.05 -12.90
CA ALA A 147 -1.33 1.62 -14.01
C ALA A 147 -2.24 2.05 -15.18
N GLN A 148 -3.29 1.27 -15.48
CA GLN A 148 -4.25 1.62 -16.53
C GLN A 148 -5.12 2.82 -16.14
N LEU A 149 -5.65 2.85 -14.91
CA LEU A 149 -6.56 3.91 -14.47
C LEU A 149 -5.87 5.24 -14.14
N VAL A 150 -4.60 5.22 -13.74
CA VAL A 150 -3.83 6.47 -13.59
C VAL A 150 -3.59 7.13 -14.95
N TRP A 151 -3.51 6.35 -16.03
CA TRP A 151 -3.43 6.88 -17.40
C TRP A 151 -4.80 7.34 -17.93
N ASN A 152 -5.83 6.52 -17.76
CA ASN A 152 -7.20 6.83 -18.17
C ASN A 152 -8.20 6.42 -17.08
N PRO A 153 -8.60 7.35 -16.19
CA PRO A 153 -9.51 7.04 -15.08
C PRO A 153 -10.94 6.70 -15.54
N ASP A 154 -11.33 7.12 -16.74
CA ASP A 154 -12.66 6.85 -17.32
C ASP A 154 -12.77 5.45 -17.94
N ALA A 155 -11.68 4.69 -17.98
CA ALA A 155 -11.67 3.34 -18.53
C ALA A 155 -12.51 2.36 -17.69
N ASP A 156 -13.08 1.35 -18.36
CA ASP A 156 -13.81 0.27 -17.69
C ASP A 156 -12.85 -0.64 -16.92
N ALA A 157 -12.84 -0.48 -15.60
CA ALA A 157 -11.97 -1.22 -14.70
C ALA A 157 -12.27 -2.73 -14.64
N GLU A 158 -13.53 -3.16 -14.81
CA GLU A 158 -13.85 -4.60 -14.88
C GLU A 158 -13.34 -5.19 -16.17
N ALA A 159 -13.46 -4.49 -17.29
CA ALA A 159 -12.91 -4.93 -18.57
C ALA A 159 -11.38 -5.06 -18.48
N ILE A 160 -10.69 -4.10 -17.87
CA ILE A 160 -9.24 -4.13 -17.63
C ILE A 160 -8.86 -5.36 -16.78
N LEU A 161 -9.53 -5.60 -15.65
CA LEU A 161 -9.24 -6.74 -14.78
C LEU A 161 -9.56 -8.07 -15.46
N SER A 162 -10.67 -8.15 -16.18
CA SER A 162 -11.03 -9.34 -16.94
C SER A 162 -9.99 -9.67 -18.01
N ASP A 163 -9.54 -8.66 -18.76
CA ASP A 163 -8.47 -8.81 -19.76
C ASP A 163 -7.16 -9.26 -19.11
N TYR A 164 -6.77 -8.67 -17.98
CA TYR A 164 -5.62 -9.09 -17.19
C TYR A 164 -5.67 -10.59 -16.88
N TYR A 165 -6.75 -11.07 -16.25
CA TYR A 165 -6.83 -12.47 -15.85
C TYR A 165 -6.86 -13.42 -17.05
N VAL A 166 -7.65 -13.10 -18.09
CA VAL A 166 -7.76 -13.93 -19.29
C VAL A 166 -6.43 -14.02 -20.04
N ARG A 167 -5.75 -12.89 -20.28
CA ARG A 167 -4.47 -12.88 -21.00
C ARG A 167 -3.33 -13.45 -20.17
N ALA A 168 -3.34 -13.22 -18.86
CA ALA A 168 -2.28 -13.71 -17.98
C ALA A 168 -2.41 -15.21 -17.74
N PHE A 169 -3.61 -15.75 -17.53
CA PHE A 169 -3.80 -17.11 -17.01
C PHE A 169 -4.64 -18.04 -17.88
N GLY A 170 -5.29 -17.54 -18.94
CA GLY A 170 -6.02 -18.38 -19.88
C GLY A 170 -7.08 -19.25 -19.18
N PRO A 171 -7.06 -20.59 -19.35
CA PRO A 171 -7.97 -21.50 -18.64
C PRO A 171 -7.98 -21.36 -17.11
N ALA A 172 -6.89 -20.90 -16.51
CA ALA A 172 -6.77 -20.70 -15.06
C ALA A 172 -7.34 -19.36 -14.56
N ALA A 173 -7.79 -18.48 -15.45
CA ALA A 173 -8.18 -17.10 -15.13
C ALA A 173 -9.21 -16.99 -13.99
N SER A 174 -10.25 -17.82 -14.01
CA SER A 174 -11.32 -17.79 -12.99
C SER A 174 -10.79 -18.15 -11.61
N SER A 175 -9.95 -19.19 -11.50
CA SER A 175 -9.42 -19.67 -10.23
C SER A 175 -8.39 -18.71 -9.63
N VAL A 176 -7.55 -18.09 -10.46
CA VAL A 176 -6.60 -17.06 -10.01
C VAL A 176 -7.31 -15.78 -9.59
N ARG A 177 -8.36 -15.36 -10.31
CA ARG A 177 -9.21 -14.23 -9.91
C ARG A 177 -9.87 -14.49 -8.56
N GLU A 178 -10.44 -15.68 -8.37
CA GLU A 178 -11.06 -16.08 -7.10
C GLU A 178 -10.06 -16.03 -5.94
N TYR A 179 -8.79 -16.42 -6.16
CA TYR A 179 -7.73 -16.34 -5.16
C TYR A 179 -7.50 -14.90 -4.67
N PHE A 180 -7.28 -13.96 -5.60
CA PHE A 180 -7.03 -12.57 -5.25
C PHE A 180 -8.26 -11.87 -4.67
N GLU A 181 -9.45 -12.11 -5.22
CA GLU A 181 -10.70 -11.49 -4.71
C GLU A 181 -11.07 -12.02 -3.31
N ALA A 182 -10.78 -13.29 -3.01
CA ALA A 182 -10.98 -13.84 -1.66
C ALA A 182 -10.04 -13.21 -0.63
N ILE A 183 -8.76 -13.02 -0.98
CA ILE A 183 -7.80 -12.32 -0.12
C ILE A 183 -8.23 -10.87 0.09
N GLU A 184 -8.59 -10.16 -0.98
CA GLU A 184 -9.05 -8.77 -0.90
C GLU A 184 -10.26 -8.64 0.04
N LYS A 185 -11.24 -9.56 -0.06
CA LYS A 185 -12.42 -9.56 0.81
C LYS A 185 -12.04 -9.65 2.30
N GLU A 186 -11.24 -10.65 2.67
CA GLU A 186 -10.83 -10.82 4.07
C GLU A 186 -9.94 -9.66 4.55
N ARG A 187 -9.07 -9.17 3.67
CA ARG A 187 -8.25 -7.98 3.93
C ARG A 187 -9.14 -6.78 4.24
N MET A 188 -10.16 -6.50 3.43
CA MET A 188 -11.05 -5.36 3.64
C MET A 188 -11.81 -5.44 4.97
N ALA A 189 -12.29 -6.63 5.33
CA ALA A 189 -12.92 -6.88 6.64
C ALA A 189 -11.93 -6.62 7.79
N PHE A 190 -10.73 -7.20 7.71
CA PHE A 190 -9.68 -7.02 8.71
C PHE A 190 -9.31 -5.54 8.91
N THR A 191 -9.12 -4.79 7.83
CA THR A 191 -8.75 -3.36 7.93
C THR A 191 -9.89 -2.47 8.40
N THR A 192 -11.15 -2.85 8.18
CA THR A 192 -12.31 -2.14 8.75
C THR A 192 -12.33 -2.23 10.26
N GLU A 193 -12.03 -3.42 10.80
CA GLU A 193 -12.01 -3.65 12.25
C GLU A 193 -10.73 -3.10 12.91
N ASN A 194 -9.58 -3.22 12.25
CA ASN A 194 -8.28 -3.02 12.89
C ASN A 194 -7.55 -1.73 12.44
N GLY A 195 -8.04 -1.02 11.41
CA GLY A 195 -7.39 0.15 10.86
C GLY A 195 -5.99 -0.16 10.31
N GLU A 196 -4.96 0.43 10.92
CA GLU A 196 -3.56 0.06 10.65
C GLU A 196 -3.07 -0.96 11.68
N ALA A 197 -2.98 -2.22 11.28
CA ALA A 197 -2.54 -3.28 12.17
C ALA A 197 -1.01 -3.44 12.20
N GLY A 198 -0.47 -3.78 13.37
CA GLY A 198 0.93 -4.16 13.52
C GLY A 198 1.19 -5.58 13.03
N VAL A 199 2.46 -5.89 12.68
CA VAL A 199 2.84 -7.15 12.05
C VAL A 199 2.37 -8.42 12.79
N PHE A 200 2.42 -8.42 14.12
CA PHE A 200 1.98 -9.56 14.93
C PHE A 200 0.45 -9.76 14.95
N SER A 201 -0.33 -8.87 14.36
CA SER A 201 -1.77 -9.05 14.15
C SER A 201 -2.11 -9.78 12.85
N PHE A 202 -1.20 -9.84 11.87
CA PHE A 202 -1.50 -10.44 10.56
C PHE A 202 -1.91 -11.92 10.59
N PRO A 203 -1.48 -12.76 11.56
CA PRO A 203 -2.03 -14.11 11.70
C PRO A 203 -3.55 -14.16 11.94
N ARG A 204 -4.20 -13.06 12.36
CA ARG A 204 -5.67 -12.95 12.46
C ARG A 204 -6.35 -12.78 11.10
N LEU A 205 -5.67 -12.16 10.14
CA LEU A 205 -6.12 -12.05 8.74
C LEU A 205 -5.84 -13.36 8.00
N TYR A 206 -4.60 -13.82 8.04
CA TYR A 206 -4.16 -15.00 7.31
C TYR A 206 -4.34 -16.27 8.15
N THR A 207 -5.60 -16.61 8.39
CA THR A 207 -6.00 -17.81 9.13
C THR A 207 -5.59 -19.08 8.37
N GLU A 208 -5.48 -20.21 9.07
CA GLU A 208 -5.21 -21.50 8.44
C GLU A 208 -6.29 -21.86 7.41
N GLU A 209 -7.55 -21.50 7.68
CA GLU A 209 -8.66 -21.69 6.76
C GLU A 209 -8.48 -20.86 5.48
N LEU A 210 -8.17 -19.56 5.59
CA LEU A 210 -7.95 -18.70 4.43
C LEU A 210 -6.77 -19.19 3.59
N LEU A 211 -5.65 -19.57 4.24
CA LEU A 211 -4.47 -20.08 3.55
C LEU A 211 -4.74 -21.42 2.85
N ARG A 212 -5.46 -22.34 3.50
CA ARG A 212 -5.88 -23.62 2.89
C ARG A 212 -6.81 -23.41 1.70
N ALA A 213 -7.82 -22.56 1.85
CA ALA A 213 -8.74 -22.22 0.76
C ALA A 213 -8.02 -21.52 -0.40
N SER A 214 -7.04 -20.67 -0.10
CA SER A 214 -6.18 -20.03 -1.09
C SER A 214 -5.33 -21.03 -1.86
N GLN A 215 -4.72 -21.99 -1.16
CA GLN A 215 -3.97 -23.08 -1.81
C GLN A 215 -4.88 -23.89 -2.74
N ALA A 216 -6.08 -24.28 -2.28
CA ALA A 216 -7.02 -25.02 -3.10
C ALA A 216 -7.46 -24.27 -4.37
N ARG A 217 -7.50 -22.93 -4.37
CA ARG A 217 -7.76 -22.13 -5.56
C ARG A 217 -6.61 -22.19 -6.56
N LEU A 218 -5.37 -22.10 -6.08
CA LEU A 218 -4.19 -22.20 -6.94
C LEU A 218 -3.96 -23.64 -7.46
N ASP A 219 -4.34 -24.65 -6.68
CA ASP A 219 -4.34 -26.05 -7.15
C ASP A 219 -5.32 -26.25 -8.32
N ARG A 220 -6.53 -25.68 -8.22
CA ARG A 220 -7.50 -25.68 -9.34
C ARG A 220 -6.96 -24.93 -10.56
N ALA A 221 -6.32 -23.78 -10.34
CA ALA A 221 -5.69 -23.01 -11.40
C ALA A 221 -4.60 -23.83 -12.12
N ALA A 222 -3.74 -24.52 -11.37
CA ALA A 222 -2.69 -25.37 -11.93
C ALA A 222 -3.25 -26.57 -12.70
N ALA A 223 -4.31 -27.20 -12.19
CA ALA A 223 -4.96 -28.32 -12.87
C ALA A 223 -5.67 -27.94 -14.17
N ALA A 224 -6.04 -26.66 -14.35
CA ALA A 224 -6.74 -26.18 -15.53
C ALA A 224 -5.83 -25.94 -16.75
N VAL A 225 -4.49 -26.01 -16.59
CA VAL A 225 -3.52 -25.65 -17.61
C VAL A 225 -2.50 -26.77 -17.84
N SER A 226 -1.98 -26.88 -19.06
CA SER A 226 -0.91 -27.84 -19.35
C SER A 226 0.38 -27.44 -18.63
N ALA A 227 1.07 -28.40 -18.01
CA ALA A 227 2.24 -28.16 -17.15
C ALA A 227 3.36 -27.35 -17.84
N ASP A 228 3.58 -27.54 -19.13
CA ASP A 228 4.63 -26.84 -19.89
C ASP A 228 4.18 -25.49 -20.49
N SER A 229 2.94 -25.08 -20.24
CA SER A 229 2.39 -23.84 -20.81
C SER A 229 2.89 -22.59 -20.09
N LEU A 230 2.91 -21.46 -20.80
CA LEU A 230 3.17 -20.14 -20.18
C LEU A 230 2.16 -19.83 -19.06
N PHE A 231 0.92 -20.33 -19.17
CA PHE A 231 -0.08 -20.16 -18.11
C PHE A 231 0.31 -20.91 -16.83
N ALA A 232 0.82 -22.14 -16.94
CA ALA A 232 1.32 -22.89 -15.79
C ALA A 232 2.49 -22.16 -15.10
N GLN A 233 3.42 -21.58 -15.86
CA GLN A 233 4.51 -20.77 -15.31
C GLN A 233 3.98 -19.56 -14.51
N ARG A 234 2.97 -18.86 -15.04
CA ARG A 234 2.36 -17.70 -14.37
C ARG A 234 1.54 -18.08 -13.15
N VAL A 235 0.84 -19.22 -13.17
CA VAL A 235 0.19 -19.78 -11.96
C VAL A 235 1.24 -20.12 -10.91
N GLY A 236 2.35 -20.75 -11.31
CA GLY A 236 3.50 -21.04 -10.44
C GLY A 236 4.12 -19.77 -9.83
N PHE A 237 4.16 -18.67 -10.59
CA PHE A 237 4.61 -17.37 -10.09
C PHE A 237 3.69 -16.81 -8.99
N VAL A 238 2.36 -16.91 -9.14
CA VAL A 238 1.41 -16.54 -8.08
C VAL A 238 1.53 -17.47 -6.87
N GLN A 239 1.70 -18.77 -7.10
CA GLN A 239 1.95 -19.76 -6.04
C GLN A 239 3.19 -19.41 -5.22
N ALA A 240 4.27 -18.89 -5.85
CA ALA A 240 5.44 -18.44 -5.12
C ALA A 240 5.12 -17.33 -4.10
N GLY A 241 4.17 -16.43 -4.42
CA GLY A 241 3.68 -15.42 -3.47
C GLY A 241 2.95 -16.03 -2.27
N LEU A 242 2.08 -17.02 -2.49
CA LEU A 242 1.38 -17.72 -1.41
C LEU A 242 2.35 -18.52 -0.53
N THR A 243 3.30 -19.25 -1.13
CA THR A 243 4.32 -19.99 -0.40
C THR A 243 5.16 -19.07 0.48
N TYR A 244 5.59 -17.91 -0.05
CA TYR A 244 6.26 -16.88 0.75
C TYR A 244 5.40 -16.41 1.92
N THR A 245 4.12 -16.12 1.67
CA THR A 245 3.16 -15.66 2.69
C THR A 245 3.06 -16.66 3.85
N VAL A 246 2.97 -17.95 3.56
CA VAL A 246 2.91 -19.01 4.59
C VAL A 246 4.18 -19.04 5.44
N MET A 247 5.35 -19.07 4.82
CA MET A 247 6.64 -19.08 5.54
C MET A 247 6.83 -17.82 6.40
N GLN A 248 6.47 -16.66 5.87
CA GLN A 248 6.60 -15.39 6.59
C GLN A 248 5.65 -15.34 7.80
N LEU A 249 4.44 -15.87 7.68
CA LEU A 249 3.49 -15.96 8.81
C LEU A 249 3.96 -16.91 9.91
N GLU A 250 4.67 -17.97 9.56
CA GLU A 250 5.30 -18.85 10.55
C GLU A 250 6.33 -18.07 11.38
N ASN A 251 7.21 -17.30 10.74
CA ASN A 251 8.15 -16.43 11.43
C ASN A 251 7.44 -15.37 12.29
N ILE A 252 6.36 -14.76 11.79
CA ILE A 252 5.57 -13.79 12.57
C ILE A 252 4.98 -14.45 13.82
N ARG A 253 4.46 -15.68 13.72
CA ARG A 253 3.91 -16.43 14.88
C ARG A 253 5.00 -16.80 15.88
N LEU A 254 6.13 -17.35 15.41
CA LEU A 254 7.26 -17.75 16.25
C LEU A 254 7.89 -16.56 16.98
N MET A 255 8.02 -15.42 16.30
CA MET A 255 8.60 -14.21 16.87
C MET A 255 7.61 -13.44 17.76
N ASN A 256 6.33 -13.80 17.76
CA ASN A 256 5.33 -13.20 18.63
C ASN A 256 5.62 -13.59 20.09
N GLY A 257 6.08 -12.63 20.90
CA GLY A 257 6.45 -12.86 22.30
C GLY A 257 7.88 -13.36 22.51
N TYR A 258 8.62 -13.70 21.46
CA TYR A 258 10.04 -14.13 21.57
C TYR A 258 10.89 -13.13 22.36
N TRP A 259 10.72 -11.83 22.11
CA TRP A 259 11.49 -10.79 22.82
C TRP A 259 11.13 -10.62 24.29
N LYS A 260 10.01 -11.19 24.77
CA LYS A 260 9.65 -11.23 26.19
C LYS A 260 10.27 -12.44 26.89
N LYS A 261 10.35 -13.58 26.19
CA LYS A 261 10.91 -14.83 26.69
C LYS A 261 11.65 -15.54 25.55
N PRO A 262 12.94 -15.21 25.34
CA PRO A 262 13.71 -15.82 24.26
C PRO A 262 13.90 -17.32 24.51
N GLU A 263 13.61 -18.14 23.49
CA GLU A 263 13.77 -19.58 23.54
C GLU A 263 14.73 -20.03 22.43
N PRO A 264 15.85 -20.71 22.74
CA PRO A 264 16.84 -21.10 21.73
C PRO A 264 16.27 -21.91 20.56
N ALA A 265 15.33 -22.82 20.83
CA ALA A 265 14.69 -23.63 19.79
C ALA A 265 13.89 -22.77 18.78
N VAL A 266 13.21 -21.72 19.26
CA VAL A 266 12.49 -20.77 18.42
C VAL A 266 13.48 -19.96 17.56
N ALA A 267 14.58 -19.50 18.16
CA ALA A 267 15.62 -18.77 17.44
C ALA A 267 16.19 -19.59 16.28
N GLU A 268 16.54 -20.86 16.54
CA GLU A 268 17.07 -21.76 15.52
C GLU A 268 16.05 -22.07 14.41
N GLN A 269 14.78 -22.25 14.76
CA GLN A 269 13.73 -22.47 13.75
C GLN A 269 13.53 -21.23 12.87
N VAL A 270 13.48 -20.03 13.45
CA VAL A 270 13.31 -18.79 12.68
C VAL A 270 14.48 -18.54 11.72
N LYS A 271 15.72 -18.82 12.15
CA LYS A 271 16.90 -18.74 11.26
C LYS A 271 16.77 -19.66 10.04
N LYS A 272 16.40 -20.94 10.27
CA LYS A 272 16.15 -21.90 9.17
C LYS A 272 15.02 -21.45 8.25
N ASN A 273 13.95 -20.88 8.80
CA ASN A 273 12.84 -20.36 8.00
C ASN A 273 13.29 -19.19 7.12
N TRP A 274 14.15 -18.30 7.62
CA TRP A 274 14.71 -17.21 6.82
C TRP A 274 15.62 -17.71 5.69
N GLU A 275 16.45 -18.73 5.94
CA GLU A 275 17.23 -19.39 4.88
C GLU A 275 16.32 -19.99 3.78
N ALA A 276 15.22 -20.64 4.19
CA ALA A 276 14.23 -21.18 3.27
C ALA A 276 13.52 -20.09 2.46
N ILE A 277 13.14 -18.98 3.10
CA ILE A 277 12.53 -17.81 2.46
C ILE A 277 13.49 -17.22 1.43
N GLU A 278 14.77 -17.01 1.78
CA GLU A 278 15.76 -16.46 0.87
C GLU A 278 15.94 -17.35 -0.37
N LYS A 279 16.08 -18.67 -0.16
CA LYS A 279 16.16 -19.63 -1.26
C LYS A 279 14.93 -19.59 -2.16
N HIS A 280 13.73 -19.50 -1.56
CA HIS A 280 12.48 -19.44 -2.31
C HIS A 280 12.36 -18.16 -3.14
N VAL A 281 12.70 -17.00 -2.57
CA VAL A 281 12.67 -15.72 -3.30
C VAL A 281 13.73 -15.69 -4.40
N ALA A 282 14.93 -16.25 -4.16
CA ALA A 282 15.97 -16.37 -5.17
C ALA A 282 15.56 -17.27 -6.35
N ALA A 283 14.78 -18.33 -6.10
CA ALA A 283 14.25 -19.21 -7.14
C ALA A 283 13.12 -18.58 -7.98
N HIS A 284 12.48 -17.52 -7.49
CA HIS A 284 11.33 -16.87 -8.12
C HIS A 284 11.56 -15.36 -8.22
N PRO A 285 12.48 -14.90 -9.09
CA PRO A 285 12.80 -13.48 -9.20
C PRO A 285 11.54 -12.66 -9.52
N PHE A 286 11.45 -11.47 -8.91
CA PHE A 286 10.31 -10.55 -9.02
C PHE A 286 8.99 -11.00 -8.35
N ALA A 287 8.86 -12.25 -7.89
CA ALA A 287 7.65 -12.67 -7.17
C ALA A 287 7.43 -11.80 -5.92
N ILE A 288 8.50 -11.66 -5.13
CA ILE A 288 8.59 -10.77 -3.98
C ILE A 288 9.87 -9.95 -4.13
N ASN A 289 9.76 -8.63 -4.06
CA ASN A 289 10.94 -7.76 -3.99
C ASN A 289 11.73 -8.04 -2.70
N TRP A 290 12.88 -8.71 -2.83
CA TRP A 290 13.70 -9.15 -1.70
C TRP A 290 14.30 -7.98 -0.92
N GLY A 291 14.73 -6.92 -1.62
CA GLY A 291 15.45 -5.78 -1.05
C GLY A 291 14.86 -5.25 0.28
N PRO A 292 13.57 -4.86 0.29
CA PRO A 292 12.87 -4.34 1.47
C PRO A 292 12.38 -5.40 2.46
N VAL A 293 12.33 -6.69 2.10
CA VAL A 293 11.79 -7.76 2.96
C VAL A 293 12.86 -8.69 3.55
N ARG A 294 14.14 -8.34 3.38
CA ARG A 294 15.24 -9.00 4.07
C ARG A 294 15.09 -8.89 5.60
N PRO A 295 15.58 -9.87 6.37
CA PRO A 295 15.48 -9.86 7.84
C PRO A 295 16.19 -8.65 8.47
N ILE A 296 17.28 -8.16 7.85
CA ILE A 296 18.03 -6.98 8.30
C ILE A 296 17.30 -5.65 8.07
N SER A 297 16.22 -5.66 7.26
CA SER A 297 15.55 -4.42 6.87
C SER A 297 14.71 -3.85 8.03
N PRO A 298 14.52 -2.51 8.08
CA PRO A 298 13.63 -1.91 9.07
C PRO A 298 12.17 -2.40 8.99
N ARG A 299 11.74 -2.93 7.84
CA ARG A 299 10.37 -3.42 7.61
C ARG A 299 10.14 -4.81 8.19
N MET A 300 11.20 -5.55 8.48
CA MET A 300 11.17 -6.87 9.10
C MET A 300 11.68 -6.86 10.55
N ALA A 301 11.89 -5.67 11.13
CA ALA A 301 12.46 -5.54 12.46
C ALA A 301 11.65 -6.31 13.51
N GLY A 302 12.35 -7.12 14.32
CA GLY A 302 11.75 -7.99 15.32
C GLY A 302 11.22 -9.34 14.80
N LEU A 303 11.34 -9.63 13.51
CA LEU A 303 10.98 -10.93 12.91
C LEU A 303 12.16 -11.89 12.74
N HIS A 304 13.33 -11.55 13.28
CA HIS A 304 14.52 -12.39 13.29
C HIS A 304 15.19 -12.29 14.67
N PRO A 305 15.69 -13.39 15.27
CA PRO A 305 16.24 -13.39 16.62
C PRO A 305 17.48 -12.49 16.78
N ASP A 306 18.22 -12.24 15.70
CA ASP A 306 19.41 -11.38 15.71
C ASP A 306 19.10 -9.90 15.41
N PHE A 307 17.86 -9.56 15.03
CA PHE A 307 17.45 -8.20 14.67
C PHE A 307 16.29 -7.73 15.55
N SER A 308 16.64 -7.21 16.73
CA SER A 308 15.67 -6.71 17.71
C SER A 308 14.72 -5.66 17.12
N PRO A 309 13.44 -5.63 17.56
CA PRO A 309 12.54 -4.57 17.17
C PRO A 309 13.09 -3.23 17.65
N PRO A 310 12.78 -2.12 16.97
CA PRO A 310 13.21 -0.81 17.41
C PRO A 310 12.73 -0.57 18.83
N LYS A 311 13.61 -0.06 19.71
CA LYS A 311 13.18 0.38 21.04
C LYS A 311 12.07 1.41 20.86
N THR A 312 10.87 1.14 21.37
CA THR A 312 9.80 2.14 21.47
C THR A 312 10.33 3.30 22.29
N LYS A 313 10.69 4.40 21.61
CA LYS A 313 11.00 5.65 22.30
C LYS A 313 9.70 6.08 22.99
N LYS A 314 9.75 6.29 24.31
CA LYS A 314 8.65 6.99 24.99
C LYS A 314 8.40 8.29 24.23
N PRO A 315 7.16 8.63 23.88
CA PRO A 315 6.88 9.93 23.26
C PRO A 315 7.46 11.00 24.18
N ARG A 316 8.46 11.74 23.70
CA ARG A 316 8.86 12.95 24.40
C ARG A 316 7.72 13.92 24.14
N ALA A 317 7.16 14.51 25.18
CA ALA A 317 6.07 15.49 25.09
C ALA A 317 6.40 16.76 24.24
N ASN A 318 7.61 16.82 23.65
CA ASN A 318 8.11 17.92 22.84
C ASN A 318 8.50 17.49 21.42
N ASP A 319 8.07 16.32 20.92
CA ASP A 319 8.03 16.17 19.45
C ASP A 319 6.97 17.17 18.97
N LEU A 320 7.42 18.14 18.17
CA LEU A 320 6.60 19.24 17.64
C LEU A 320 5.40 18.75 16.80
N ASP A 321 5.28 17.43 16.61
CA ASP A 321 4.21 16.71 15.92
C ASP A 321 2.93 16.50 16.77
N LEU A 322 2.89 16.90 18.04
CA LEU A 322 1.72 16.71 18.94
C LEU A 322 1.13 17.99 19.57
N ASN A 323 1.50 19.19 19.12
CA ASN A 323 0.83 20.45 19.49
C ASN A 323 0.38 21.23 18.25
#